data_AF-A0AAN8VYE1-F1
#
_entry.id   AF-A0AAN8VYE1-F1
#
_cell.length_a   1.000
_cell.length_b   1.000
_cell.length_c   1.000
_cell.angle_alpha   90.00
_cell.angle_beta   90.00
_cell.angle_gamma   90.00
#
_symmetry.space_group_name_H-M   'P 1'
#
loop_
_entity.id
_entity.type
_entity.pdbx_description
1 polymer ?
#
loop_
_entity_poly.entity_id
_entity_poly.type
_entity_poly.pdbx_seq_one_letter_code
_entity_poly.pdbx_strand_id
1 'polypeptide(L)'
;MASTASRDMKGFYRQKKSGGITKGKTSKASTSKKQQSKSATTLGSDVAQTPALISHGALDINDGYDENESVLRQFDMNMAYGPCLGIDRLARWERAQKLGLNPPKEVETLLREGKVGAQCLWDGRV
;
A
#
# COMPACT_ATOMS: atom_id res chain seq x y z
N MET A 1 -3.28 -56.10 -17.22
CA MET A 1 -2.92 -55.01 -18.14
C MET A 1 -4.00 -53.95 -18.09
N ALA A 2 -3.69 -52.74 -17.65
CA ALA A 2 -4.57 -51.59 -17.79
C ALA A 2 -3.70 -50.34 -17.94
N SER A 3 -3.54 -49.89 -19.20
CA SER A 3 -2.90 -48.64 -19.57
C SER A 3 -3.99 -47.58 -19.73
N THR A 4 -3.85 -46.43 -19.07
CA THR A 4 -4.50 -45.18 -19.51
C THR A 4 -3.60 -43.99 -19.24
N ALA A 5 -2.91 -43.57 -20.29
CA ALA A 5 -2.52 -42.22 -20.70
C ALA A 5 -2.09 -41.19 -19.63
N SER A 6 -0.78 -40.94 -19.57
CA SER A 6 -0.20 -39.68 -19.09
C SER A 6 -0.66 -38.53 -19.98
N ARG A 7 -1.48 -37.61 -19.44
CA ARG A 7 -1.87 -36.38 -20.15
C ARG A 7 -0.76 -35.35 -19.95
N ASP A 8 0.08 -35.17 -20.96
CA ASP A 8 1.05 -34.08 -21.01
C ASP A 8 0.35 -32.71 -20.94
N MET A 9 0.37 -32.07 -19.76
CA MET A 9 -0.14 -30.70 -19.54
C MET A 9 0.83 -29.62 -20.07
N LYS A 10 1.55 -29.90 -21.16
CA LYS A 10 2.60 -29.01 -21.69
C LYS A 10 2.14 -28.31 -22.96
N GLY A 11 1.06 -27.54 -22.86
CA GLY A 11 0.49 -26.79 -23.99
C GLY A 11 -0.16 -25.46 -23.64
N PHE A 12 -0.29 -25.10 -22.36
CA PHE A 12 -1.14 -23.98 -21.95
C PHE A 12 -0.50 -22.59 -22.05
N TYR A 13 0.80 -22.47 -22.34
CA TYR A 13 1.46 -21.16 -22.40
C TYR A 13 2.45 -21.08 -23.57
N ARG A 14 2.00 -20.60 -24.74
CA ARG A 14 2.89 -20.17 -25.83
C ARG A 14 3.10 -18.66 -25.72
N GLN A 15 4.02 -18.25 -24.85
CA GLN A 15 4.50 -16.86 -24.81
C GLN A 15 5.43 -16.63 -26.01
N LYS A 16 4.93 -15.94 -27.05
CA LYS A 16 5.75 -15.42 -28.15
C LYS A 16 6.32 -14.06 -27.74
N LYS A 17 7.54 -14.00 -27.20
CA LYS A 17 8.31 -12.76 -27.08
C LYS A 17 9.51 -12.83 -28.02
N SER A 18 9.47 -12.02 -29.08
CA SER A 18 10.59 -11.79 -29.98
C SER A 18 11.56 -10.78 -29.35
N GLY A 19 12.85 -10.97 -29.62
CA GLY A 19 13.85 -9.89 -29.63
C GLY A 19 14.63 -9.67 -28.33
N GLY A 20 15.95 -9.89 -28.38
CA GLY A 20 16.89 -9.77 -27.27
C GLY A 20 17.59 -8.40 -27.14
N ILE A 21 18.11 -8.19 -25.92
CA ILE A 21 19.32 -7.46 -25.46
C ILE A 21 19.83 -6.27 -26.29
N THR A 22 19.87 -5.07 -25.68
CA THR A 22 21.09 -4.22 -25.68
C THR A 22 21.24 -3.40 -24.40
N LYS A 23 22.45 -3.46 -23.86
CA LYS A 23 23.03 -2.75 -22.71
C LYS A 23 23.58 -1.40 -23.17
N GLY A 24 23.41 -0.32 -22.39
CA GLY A 24 24.05 0.98 -22.66
C GLY A 24 24.31 1.75 -21.37
N LYS A 25 25.58 2.07 -21.12
CA LYS A 25 26.14 2.79 -19.95
C LYS A 25 26.50 4.24 -20.34
N THR A 26 26.39 5.17 -19.36
CA THR A 26 27.22 6.39 -19.09
C THR A 26 27.32 7.48 -20.19
N SER A 27 27.13 8.79 -19.97
CA SER A 27 27.91 9.73 -19.13
C SER A 27 27.36 11.17 -19.39
N LYS A 28 27.11 12.02 -18.38
CA LYS A 28 27.96 13.09 -17.78
C LYS A 28 27.64 14.54 -18.26
N ALA A 29 27.14 15.32 -17.29
CA ALA A 29 27.36 16.74 -16.95
C ALA A 29 27.02 17.91 -17.91
N SER A 30 26.23 18.86 -17.40
CA SER A 30 26.57 20.30 -17.24
C SER A 30 25.35 21.03 -16.60
N THR A 31 25.46 21.54 -15.38
CA THR A 31 25.87 22.90 -14.98
C THR A 31 24.74 23.94 -15.01
N SER A 32 24.27 24.26 -13.78
CA SER A 32 23.80 25.56 -13.25
C SER A 32 22.58 26.29 -13.85
N LYS A 33 21.54 26.48 -13.02
CA LYS A 33 20.96 27.77 -12.55
C LYS A 33 19.65 27.47 -11.79
N LYS A 34 19.63 27.70 -10.48
CA LYS A 34 19.13 28.91 -9.79
C LYS A 34 17.59 28.97 -9.74
N GLN A 35 17.08 28.79 -8.51
CA GLN A 35 15.91 29.43 -7.89
C GLN A 35 14.64 29.60 -8.73
N GLN A 36 13.51 29.07 -8.25
CA GLN A 36 12.48 29.91 -7.63
C GLN A 36 11.30 29.06 -7.14
N SER A 37 10.91 29.35 -5.90
CA SER A 37 9.61 29.02 -5.36
C SER A 37 8.49 29.73 -6.12
N LYS A 38 7.28 29.16 -5.99
CA LYS A 38 5.95 29.78 -6.02
C LYS A 38 5.03 29.31 -7.15
N SER A 39 3.84 28.96 -6.68
CA SER A 39 2.54 29.05 -7.35
C SER A 39 2.17 27.89 -8.27
N ALA A 40 1.36 26.99 -7.71
CA ALA A 40 0.35 26.28 -8.46
C ALA A 40 -0.39 27.31 -9.33
N THR A 41 -0.22 27.18 -10.64
CA THR A 41 -0.99 27.97 -11.60
C THR A 41 -2.44 27.50 -11.49
N THR A 42 -3.23 28.24 -10.72
CA THR A 42 -4.68 28.26 -10.89
C THR A 42 -4.92 28.99 -12.20
N LEU A 43 -4.83 28.27 -13.32
CA LEU A 43 -5.27 28.78 -14.61
C LEU A 43 -6.76 29.07 -14.47
N GLY A 44 -7.08 30.37 -14.46
CA GLY A 44 -8.44 30.86 -14.32
C GLY A 44 -9.36 30.25 -15.37
N SER A 45 -10.47 29.70 -14.91
CA SER A 45 -11.69 29.49 -15.68
C SER A 45 -12.86 29.78 -14.74
N ASP A 46 -13.06 31.06 -14.48
CA ASP A 46 -14.12 31.64 -13.64
C ASP A 46 -15.52 31.54 -14.29
N VAL A 47 -15.88 30.38 -14.87
CA VAL A 47 -17.25 30.20 -15.42
C VAL A 47 -17.69 28.74 -15.61
N ALA A 48 -17.14 27.77 -14.88
CA ALA A 48 -17.66 26.40 -14.95
C ALA A 48 -17.45 25.55 -13.69
N GLN A 49 -17.18 26.16 -12.52
CA GLN A 49 -17.31 25.39 -11.28
C GLN A 49 -18.78 25.20 -10.98
N THR A 50 -19.32 24.03 -11.32
CA THR A 50 -20.65 23.61 -10.91
C THR A 50 -20.78 23.77 -9.39
N PRO A 51 -21.92 24.26 -8.86
CA PRO A 51 -22.12 24.45 -7.42
C PRO A 51 -21.93 23.16 -6.58
N ALA A 52 -21.94 21.98 -7.21
CA ALA A 52 -21.61 20.71 -6.58
C ALA A 52 -20.15 20.60 -6.08
N LEU A 53 -19.21 21.41 -6.62
CA LEU A 53 -17.80 21.40 -6.20
C LEU A 53 -17.51 22.37 -5.04
N ILE A 54 -18.49 23.16 -4.59
CA ILE A 54 -18.37 24.11 -3.47
C ILE A 54 -18.85 23.44 -2.17
N SER A 55 -18.76 22.12 -2.08
CA SER A 55 -18.90 21.47 -0.78
C SER A 55 -17.69 21.88 0.05
N HIS A 56 -17.89 22.86 0.94
CA HIS A 56 -17.02 23.15 2.08
C HIS A 56 -17.00 21.96 3.04
N GLY A 57 -16.68 20.77 2.52
CA GLY A 57 -16.16 19.65 3.28
C GLY A 57 -14.76 20.04 3.72
N ALA A 58 -14.69 21.01 4.64
CA ALA A 58 -13.76 20.87 5.74
C ALA A 58 -14.14 19.53 6.35
N LEU A 59 -13.52 18.46 5.85
CA LEU A 59 -13.58 17.17 6.48
C LEU A 59 -12.95 17.47 7.84
N ASP A 60 -13.79 17.64 8.84
CA ASP A 60 -13.40 17.43 10.21
C ASP A 60 -13.07 15.93 10.27
N ILE A 61 -11.90 15.55 9.75
CA ILE A 61 -11.33 14.20 9.80
C ILE A 61 -10.82 13.98 11.23
N ASN A 62 -11.63 14.36 12.20
CA ASN A 62 -11.62 13.72 13.49
C ASN A 62 -12.74 12.68 13.42
N ASP A 63 -12.56 11.71 12.53
CA ASP A 63 -13.20 10.41 12.73
C ASP A 63 -12.82 10.02 14.15
N GLY A 64 -13.76 10.02 15.10
CA GLY A 64 -13.50 10.00 16.56
C GLY A 64 -12.84 8.72 17.09
N TYR A 65 -11.81 8.24 16.42
CA TYR A 65 -10.91 7.17 16.77
C TYR A 65 -9.78 7.75 17.62
N ASP A 66 -9.46 7.03 18.69
CA ASP A 66 -8.27 7.32 19.47
C ASP A 66 -7.03 7.31 18.56
N GLU A 67 -6.07 8.19 18.85
CA GLU A 67 -4.80 8.31 18.11
C GLU A 67 -4.10 6.95 17.97
N ASN A 68 -4.19 6.13 19.02
CA ASN A 68 -3.68 4.76 19.06
C ASN A 68 -4.33 3.85 18.00
N GLU A 69 -5.65 3.94 17.82
CA GLU A 69 -6.36 3.15 16.80
C GLU A 69 -6.01 3.61 15.39
N SER A 70 -5.72 4.90 15.19
CA SER A 70 -5.21 5.43 13.91
C SER A 70 -3.87 4.78 13.53
N VAL A 71 -2.93 4.67 14.47
CA VAL A 71 -1.63 3.98 14.27
C VAL A 71 -1.86 2.51 13.88
N LEU A 72 -2.76 1.82 14.56
CA LEU A 72 -3.05 0.40 14.27
C LEU A 72 -3.72 0.22 12.91
N ARG A 73 -4.62 1.12 12.51
CA ARG A 73 -5.22 1.10 11.17
C ARG A 73 -4.20 1.36 10.08
N GLN A 74 -3.26 2.27 10.32
CA GLN A 74 -2.17 2.52 9.39
C GLN A 74 -1.27 1.29 9.23
N PHE A 75 -1.02 0.56 10.32
CA PHE A 75 -0.37 -0.76 10.27
C PHE A 75 -1.21 -1.77 9.49
N ASP A 76 -2.55 -1.78 9.68
CA ASP A 76 -3.45 -2.69 8.98
C ASP A 76 -3.40 -2.54 7.45
N MET A 77 -3.29 -1.30 6.98
CA MET A 77 -3.15 -0.96 5.54
C MET A 77 -1.79 -1.32 4.94
N ASN A 78 -0.75 -1.50 5.76
CA ASN A 78 0.59 -1.76 5.23
C ASN A 78 0.77 -3.24 4.87
N MET A 79 0.68 -3.56 3.58
CA MET A 79 0.83 -4.92 3.07
C MET A 79 2.26 -5.49 3.19
N ALA A 80 3.27 -4.66 3.47
CA ALA A 80 4.64 -5.12 3.64
C ALA A 80 4.79 -6.14 4.78
N TYR A 81 3.94 -6.05 5.80
CA TYR A 81 3.95 -6.92 6.98
C TYR A 81 3.12 -8.21 6.81
N GLY A 82 2.66 -8.50 5.59
CA GLY A 82 1.90 -9.70 5.27
C GLY A 82 0.38 -9.52 5.39
N PRO A 83 -0.40 -10.60 5.19
CA PRO A 83 -1.86 -10.53 5.17
C PRO A 83 -2.44 -10.13 6.54
N CYS A 84 -3.57 -9.42 6.51
CA CYS A 84 -4.30 -8.94 7.69
C CYS A 84 -5.62 -9.66 7.95
N LEU A 85 -5.99 -10.63 7.12
CA LEU A 85 -7.26 -11.35 7.21
C LEU A 85 -7.10 -12.64 8.02
N GLY A 86 -8.05 -12.91 8.92
CA GLY A 86 -8.11 -14.15 9.70
C GLY A 86 -6.98 -14.33 10.72
N ILE A 87 -6.31 -13.24 11.10
CA ILE A 87 -5.30 -13.22 12.17
C ILE A 87 -5.42 -11.93 12.98
N ASP A 88 -5.16 -12.02 14.28
CA ASP A 88 -5.12 -10.84 15.15
C ASP A 88 -3.93 -9.92 14.79
N ARG A 89 -4.05 -8.63 15.09
CA ARG A 89 -2.99 -7.63 14.87
C ARG A 89 -1.66 -8.03 15.52
N LEU A 90 -1.71 -8.59 16.74
CA LEU A 90 -0.49 -9.02 17.45
C LEU A 90 0.17 -10.21 16.76
N ALA A 91 -0.61 -11.20 16.33
CA ALA A 91 -0.09 -12.35 15.59
C ALA A 91 0.52 -11.95 14.24
N ARG A 92 -0.09 -10.96 13.56
CA ARG A 92 0.47 -10.36 12.35
C ARG A 92 1.80 -9.66 12.62
N TRP A 93 1.87 -8.85 13.67
CA TRP A 93 3.09 -8.14 14.08
C TRP A 93 4.24 -9.10 14.40
N GLU A 94 3.99 -10.14 15.20
CA GLU A 94 5.00 -11.15 15.53
C GLU A 94 5.52 -11.90 14.30
N ARG A 95 4.64 -12.20 13.35
CA ARG A 95 5.03 -12.83 12.08
C ARG A 95 5.95 -11.92 11.28
N ALA A 96 5.60 -10.64 11.17
CA ALA A 96 6.43 -9.67 10.48
C ALA A 96 7.82 -9.50 11.12
N GLN A 97 7.90 -9.51 12.46
CA GLN A 97 9.18 -9.55 13.19
C GLN A 97 9.98 -10.82 12.88
N LYS A 98 9.35 -12.00 12.94
CA LYS A 98 10.00 -13.28 12.64
C LYS A 98 10.55 -13.34 11.21
N LEU A 99 9.89 -12.64 10.28
CA LEU A 99 10.33 -12.50 8.89
C LEU A 99 11.40 -11.42 8.68
N GLY A 100 11.81 -10.71 9.74
CA GLY A 100 12.82 -9.64 9.66
C GLY A 100 12.32 -8.39 8.92
N LEU A 101 11.01 -8.17 8.88
CA LEU A 101 10.40 -7.03 8.18
C LEU A 101 10.40 -5.74 9.02
N ASN A 102 10.86 -5.82 10.27
CA ASN A 102 10.96 -4.70 11.21
C ASN A 102 9.66 -3.86 11.33
N PRO A 103 8.51 -4.46 11.65
CA PRO A 103 7.31 -3.70 11.99
C PRO A 103 7.54 -2.70 13.15
N PRO A 104 6.74 -1.61 13.22
CA PRO A 104 6.92 -0.57 14.22
C PRO A 104 6.71 -1.11 15.64
N LYS A 105 7.62 -0.78 16.56
CA LYS A 105 7.54 -1.26 17.96
C LYS A 105 6.36 -0.64 18.74
N GLU A 106 5.96 0.57 18.38
CA GLU A 106 4.78 1.24 18.95
C GLU A 106 3.51 0.39 18.81
N VAL A 107 3.33 -0.27 17.66
CA VAL A 107 2.20 -1.19 17.42
C VAL A 107 2.20 -2.34 18.43
N GLU A 108 3.36 -2.92 18.73
CA GLU A 108 3.47 -3.96 19.76
C GLU A 108 3.06 -3.46 21.14
N THR A 109 3.56 -2.28 21.53
CA THR A 109 3.25 -1.67 22.82
C THR A 109 1.75 -1.46 22.97
N LEU A 110 1.11 -0.82 21.97
CA LEU A 110 -0.33 -0.55 21.98
C LEU A 110 -1.15 -1.85 22.09
N LEU A 111 -0.76 -2.90 21.35
CA LEU A 111 -1.46 -4.19 21.36
C LEU A 111 -1.32 -4.91 22.70
N ARG A 112 -0.18 -4.78 23.38
CA ARG A 112 0.05 -5.39 24.70
C ARG A 112 -0.65 -4.64 25.83
N GLU A 113 -0.92 -3.34 25.67
CA GLU A 113 -1.68 -2.56 26.65
C GLU A 113 -3.16 -2.94 26.73
N GLY A 114 -3.72 -3.57 25.69
CA GLY A 114 -5.09 -4.09 25.70
C GLY A 114 -6.20 -3.04 25.66
N LYS A 115 -5.86 -1.77 25.43
CA LYS A 115 -6.83 -0.64 25.34
C LYS A 115 -7.34 -0.40 23.92
N VAL A 116 -6.95 -1.24 22.97
CA VAL A 116 -7.17 -1.07 21.53
C VAL A 116 -7.82 -2.33 20.95
N GLY A 117 -8.41 -2.21 19.75
CA GLY A 117 -8.94 -3.37 19.03
C GLY A 117 -7.85 -4.40 18.71
N ALA A 118 -8.11 -5.68 19.00
CA ALA A 118 -7.19 -6.77 18.65
C ALA A 118 -7.29 -7.20 17.17
N GLN A 119 -8.44 -6.97 16.55
CA GLN A 119 -8.74 -7.41 15.19
C GLN A 119 -8.21 -6.43 14.14
N CYS A 120 -7.73 -6.96 13.02
CA CYS A 120 -7.33 -6.16 11.88
C CYS A 120 -8.55 -5.46 11.25
N LEU A 121 -8.32 -4.31 10.62
CA LEU A 121 -9.36 -3.46 10.00
C LEU A 121 -10.32 -4.21 9.05
N TRP A 122 -9.83 -5.25 8.39
CA TRP A 122 -10.55 -5.99 7.36
C TRP A 122 -11.18 -7.29 7.84
N ASP A 123 -11.02 -7.62 9.13
CA ASP A 123 -11.57 -8.86 9.68
C ASP A 123 -13.11 -8.85 9.61
N GLY A 124 -13.68 -9.93 9.06
CA GLY A 124 -15.14 -10.11 8.90
C GLY A 124 -15.84 -9.19 7.87
N ARG A 125 -15.10 -8.45 7.02
CA ARG A 125 -15.70 -7.52 6.04
C ARG A 125 -15.60 -7.95 4.57
N VAL A 126 -15.01 -9.13 4.29
CA VAL A 126 -14.71 -9.64 2.95
C VAL A 126 -15.38 -10.99 2.73
#